data_AF-D2W649-F1
#
_entry.id   AF-D2W649-F1
#
_cell.length_a   1.000
_cell.length_b   1.000
_cell.length_c   1.000
_cell.angle_alpha   90.00
_cell.angle_beta   90.00
_cell.angle_gamma   90.00
#
_symmetry.space_group_name_H-M   'P 1'
#
loop_
_entity.id
_entity.type
_entity.pdbx_description
1 polymer ?
#
loop_
_entity_poly.entity_id
_entity_poly.type
_entity_poly.pdbx_seq_one_letter_code
_entity_poly.pdbx_strand_id
1 'polypeptide(L)'
;MSSLRHPCIVSCFGVSLTTNGKYMIVEYLENGSLEKAIYNSKMGRTILRFETKLKILTDVAKGLVYLHSIKPHRIIHRDLKPGNLLLDKNMNAKVGDFGLSKIVSNNSATMTANVGTLLYMAPELLSNDHKGQSTKVDIYSFGIIMWEILFEESPFSNEIDGFTNVFQILKKVTKGHRPPLLFETSALLEGDKNQKVDEWIDHNFTKKQIETIGKENISKLYESYIEIMEQCWNHDASKRPEFIEITDQLETLQSNFA
;
A
#
# COMPACT_ATOMS: atom_id res chain seq x y z
N MET A 1 -1.52 -21.73 1.21
CA MET A 1 -0.46 -21.05 1.99
C MET A 1 0.70 -21.98 2.35
N SER A 2 0.46 -23.24 2.76
CA SER A 2 1.53 -24.18 3.18
C SER A 2 2.60 -24.48 2.13
N SER A 3 2.30 -24.39 0.83
CA SER A 3 3.25 -24.61 -0.27
C SER A 3 3.92 -23.33 -0.81
N LEU A 4 3.51 -22.15 -0.35
CA LEU A 4 4.06 -20.89 -0.85
C LEU A 4 5.36 -20.57 -0.12
N ARG A 5 6.40 -20.25 -0.88
CA ARG A 5 7.72 -19.91 -0.36
C ARG A 5 8.28 -18.78 -1.21
N HIS A 6 8.39 -17.61 -0.59
CA HIS A 6 8.99 -16.43 -1.18
C HIS A 6 9.44 -15.50 -0.04
N PRO A 7 10.60 -14.81 -0.15
CA PRO A 7 11.10 -13.93 0.91
C PRO A 7 10.09 -12.86 1.34
N CYS A 8 9.30 -12.34 0.40
CA CYS A 8 8.29 -11.30 0.63
C CYS A 8 6.87 -11.86 0.87
N ILE A 9 6.71 -13.14 1.21
CA ILE A 9 5.42 -13.75 1.58
C ILE A 9 5.54 -14.36 2.97
N VAL A 10 4.55 -14.12 3.83
CA VAL A 10 4.51 -14.70 5.17
C VAL A 10 4.46 -16.22 5.08
N SER A 11 5.45 -16.86 5.69
CA SER A 11 5.60 -18.31 5.76
C SER A 11 4.56 -18.90 6.69
N CYS A 12 3.76 -19.84 6.19
CA CYS A 12 2.86 -20.65 6.99
C CYS A 12 3.52 -21.99 7.30
N PHE A 13 3.75 -22.25 8.59
CA PHE A 13 4.34 -23.49 9.09
C PHE A 13 3.32 -24.61 9.24
N GLY A 14 2.05 -24.28 9.47
CA GLY A 14 0.99 -25.28 9.55
C GLY A 14 -0.32 -24.73 10.08
N VAL A 15 -1.26 -25.64 10.31
CA VAL A 15 -2.55 -25.36 10.94
C VAL A 15 -2.71 -26.25 12.17
N SER A 16 -3.29 -25.70 13.23
CA SER A 16 -3.68 -26.44 14.42
C SER A 16 -5.19 -26.46 14.53
N LEU A 17 -5.77 -27.65 14.60
CA LEU A 17 -7.21 -27.87 14.76
C LEU A 17 -7.43 -28.31 16.20
N THR A 18 -8.14 -27.51 16.98
CA THR A 18 -8.46 -27.80 18.38
C THR A 18 -9.97 -27.79 18.58
N THR A 19 -10.43 -28.26 19.74
CA THR A 19 -11.84 -28.11 20.15
C THR A 19 -12.28 -26.65 20.24
N ASN A 20 -11.33 -25.73 20.45
CA ASN A 20 -11.59 -24.30 20.68
C ASN A 20 -11.51 -23.46 19.39
N GLY A 21 -11.07 -24.05 18.28
CA GLY A 21 -10.96 -23.34 17.02
C GLY A 21 -9.87 -23.86 16.08
N LYS A 22 -9.75 -23.17 14.95
CA LYS A 22 -8.74 -23.41 13.91
C LYS A 22 -7.70 -22.29 13.98
N TYR A 23 -6.44 -22.66 14.16
CA TYR A 23 -5.33 -21.73 14.25
C TYR A 23 -4.36 -21.94 13.10
N MET A 24 -3.71 -20.87 12.69
CA MET A 24 -2.64 -20.92 11.72
C MET A 24 -1.33 -20.53 12.38
N ILE A 25 -0.30 -21.35 12.15
CA ILE A 25 1.04 -21.11 12.66
C ILE A 25 1.83 -20.47 11.53
N VAL A 26 2.29 -19.25 11.75
CA VAL A 26 3.05 -18.45 10.79
C VAL A 26 4.36 -17.96 11.40
N GLU A 27 5.29 -17.52 10.57
CA GLU A 27 6.47 -16.81 11.05
C GLU A 27 6.09 -15.53 11.82
N TYR A 28 6.90 -15.19 12.82
CA TYR A 28 6.73 -13.98 13.61
C TYR A 28 7.55 -12.84 13.01
N LEU A 29 6.93 -11.66 12.87
CA LEU A 29 7.51 -10.46 12.27
C LEU A 29 7.59 -9.38 13.34
N GLU A 30 8.80 -9.04 13.78
CA GLU A 30 9.05 -8.30 15.01
C GLU A 30 8.49 -6.88 15.00
N ASN A 31 8.45 -6.23 13.83
CA ASN A 31 7.93 -4.87 13.69
C ASN A 31 6.41 -4.81 13.48
N GLY A 32 5.74 -5.96 13.37
CA GLY A 32 4.29 -6.04 13.20
C GLY A 32 3.84 -5.57 11.81
N SER A 33 2.68 -4.94 11.72
CA SER A 33 2.10 -4.48 10.44
C SER A 33 2.66 -3.13 9.98
N LEU A 34 2.59 -2.88 8.68
CA LEU A 34 2.87 -1.58 8.07
C LEU A 34 1.93 -0.50 8.63
N GLU A 35 0.66 -0.83 8.89
CA GLU A 35 -0.29 0.06 9.57
C GLU A 35 0.27 0.59 10.89
N LYS A 36 0.85 -0.30 11.72
CA LYS A 36 1.47 0.07 13.00
C LYS A 36 2.71 0.94 12.78
N ALA A 37 3.53 0.63 11.77
CA ALA A 37 4.73 1.41 11.46
C ALA A 37 4.38 2.83 11.00
N ILE A 38 3.39 2.98 10.12
CA ILE A 38 2.87 4.28 9.64
C ILE A 38 2.31 5.08 10.82
N TYR A 39 1.47 4.46 11.66
CA TYR A 39 0.91 5.12 12.84
C TYR A 39 1.99 5.58 13.82
N ASN A 40 3.00 4.75 14.11
CA ASN A 40 4.09 5.14 15.01
C ASN A 40 4.93 6.28 14.43
N SER A 41 5.13 6.31 13.11
CA SER A 41 5.83 7.40 12.43
C SER A 41 5.04 8.71 12.50
N LYS A 42 3.75 8.67 12.19
CA LYS A 42 2.82 9.81 12.33
C LYS A 42 2.80 10.38 13.76
N MET A 43 2.83 9.51 14.77
CA MET A 43 2.84 9.92 16.18
C MET A 43 4.23 10.37 16.68
N GLY A 44 5.24 10.42 15.82
CA GLY A 44 6.61 10.82 16.17
C GLY A 44 7.36 9.83 17.07
N ARG A 45 6.91 8.58 17.16
CA ARG A 45 7.53 7.53 18.00
C ARG A 45 8.70 6.85 17.29
N THR A 46 8.62 6.79 15.97
CA THR A 46 9.65 6.27 15.06
C THR A 46 9.73 7.21 13.87
N ILE A 47 10.74 7.07 13.01
CA ILE A 47 10.80 7.80 11.73
C ILE A 47 10.86 6.79 10.60
N LEU A 48 9.88 6.82 9.71
CA LEU A 48 9.87 6.02 8.50
C LEU A 48 10.44 6.84 7.33
N ARG A 49 11.72 6.67 7.02
CA ARG A 49 12.40 7.42 5.96
C ARG A 49 11.96 6.96 4.57
N PHE A 50 12.04 7.83 3.57
CA PHE A 50 11.58 7.57 2.21
C PHE A 50 12.25 6.35 1.57
N GLU A 51 13.56 6.18 1.77
CA GLU A 51 14.30 5.00 1.32
C GLU A 51 13.72 3.70 1.90
N THR A 52 13.34 3.70 3.19
CA THR A 52 12.70 2.55 3.84
C THR A 52 11.28 2.34 3.32
N LYS A 53 10.53 3.42 3.03
CA LYS A 53 9.20 3.34 2.39
C LYS A 53 9.30 2.66 1.03
N LEU A 54 10.25 3.08 0.18
CA LEU A 54 10.50 2.45 -1.11
C LEU A 54 10.86 0.97 -0.94
N LYS A 55 11.74 0.62 0.00
CA LYS A 55 12.10 -0.77 0.31
C LYS A 55 10.88 -1.64 0.62
N ILE A 56 10.02 -1.17 1.52
CA ILE A 56 8.79 -1.86 1.88
C ILE A 56 7.90 -2.06 0.65
N LEU A 57 7.69 -1.01 -0.14
CA LEU A 57 6.84 -1.08 -1.34
C LEU A 57 7.42 -2.04 -2.40
N THR A 58 8.74 -2.03 -2.62
CA THR A 58 9.42 -2.96 -3.53
C THR A 58 9.26 -4.41 -3.07
N ASP A 59 9.44 -4.69 -1.78
CA ASP A 59 9.23 -6.03 -1.22
C ASP A 59 7.78 -6.50 -1.39
N VAL A 60 6.80 -5.63 -1.14
CA VAL A 60 5.37 -5.92 -1.34
C VAL A 60 5.07 -6.20 -2.81
N ALA A 61 5.58 -5.38 -3.74
CA ALA A 61 5.41 -5.58 -5.16
C ALA A 61 5.99 -6.94 -5.60
N LYS A 62 7.21 -7.30 -5.15
CA LYS A 62 7.82 -8.62 -5.39
C LYS A 62 6.97 -9.78 -4.86
N GLY A 63 6.41 -9.63 -3.66
CA GLY A 63 5.47 -10.61 -3.11
C GLY A 63 4.24 -10.80 -4.00
N LEU A 64 3.67 -9.71 -4.51
CA LEU A 64 2.49 -9.75 -5.38
C LEU A 64 2.82 -10.29 -6.79
N VAL A 65 4.00 -9.98 -7.36
CA VAL A 65 4.51 -10.65 -8.57
C VAL A 65 4.49 -12.16 -8.36
N TYR A 66 5.05 -12.65 -7.25
CA TYR A 66 5.08 -14.07 -6.94
C TYR A 66 3.67 -14.66 -6.88
N LEU A 67 2.75 -14.08 -6.10
CA LEU A 67 1.36 -14.57 -5.99
C LEU A 67 0.63 -14.61 -7.33
N HIS A 68 0.80 -13.56 -8.15
CA HIS A 68 0.14 -13.42 -9.45
C HIS A 68 0.73 -14.35 -10.52
N SER A 69 1.98 -14.78 -10.35
CA SER A 69 2.68 -15.69 -11.27
C SER A 69 2.27 -17.16 -11.10
N ILE A 70 1.72 -17.55 -9.95
CA ILE A 70 1.40 -18.95 -9.63
C ILE A 70 0.46 -19.57 -10.67
N LYS A 71 0.80 -20.79 -11.11
CA LYS A 71 0.01 -21.59 -12.05
C LYS A 71 -0.48 -22.89 -11.40
N PRO A 72 -1.60 -23.47 -11.88
CA PRO A 72 -2.47 -22.98 -12.96
C PRO A 72 -3.39 -21.82 -12.53
N HIS A 73 -3.57 -21.61 -11.23
CA HIS A 73 -4.42 -20.56 -10.69
C HIS A 73 -3.56 -19.50 -9.99
N ARG A 74 -3.53 -18.30 -10.56
CA ARG A 74 -2.95 -17.13 -9.90
C ARG A 74 -3.66 -16.84 -8.59
N ILE A 75 -2.93 -16.35 -7.61
CA ILE A 75 -3.49 -15.91 -6.32
C ILE A 75 -3.68 -14.39 -6.39
N ILE A 76 -4.92 -13.93 -6.19
CA ILE A 76 -5.26 -12.50 -6.09
C ILE A 76 -5.56 -12.21 -4.63
N HIS A 77 -4.92 -11.20 -4.05
CA HIS A 77 -5.01 -10.91 -2.63
C HIS A 77 -6.40 -10.42 -2.22
N ARG A 78 -6.95 -9.44 -2.93
CA ARG A 78 -8.27 -8.79 -2.76
C ARG A 78 -8.53 -8.03 -1.47
N ASP A 79 -7.75 -8.28 -0.43
CA ASP A 79 -7.77 -7.54 0.84
C ASP A 79 -6.39 -6.89 1.12
N LEU A 80 -5.77 -6.31 0.09
CA LEU A 80 -4.45 -5.70 0.27
C LEU A 80 -4.63 -4.37 1.02
N LYS A 81 -4.01 -4.27 2.19
CA LYS A 81 -4.04 -3.10 3.08
C LYS A 81 -2.82 -3.12 4.00
N PRO A 82 -2.40 -1.99 4.60
CA PRO A 82 -1.20 -1.96 5.45
C PRO A 82 -1.26 -2.92 6.64
N GLY A 83 -2.46 -3.24 7.15
CA GLY A 83 -2.65 -4.23 8.21
C GLY A 83 -2.22 -5.66 7.82
N ASN A 84 -2.24 -5.99 6.52
CA ASN A 84 -1.89 -7.30 5.98
C ASN A 84 -0.45 -7.36 5.44
N LEU A 85 0.31 -6.26 5.57
CA LEU A 85 1.72 -6.17 5.20
C LEU A 85 2.54 -6.19 6.48
N LEU A 86 3.33 -7.24 6.70
CA LEU A 86 4.10 -7.43 7.94
C LEU A 86 5.58 -7.11 7.73
N LEU A 87 6.26 -6.66 8.78
CA LEU A 87 7.63 -6.17 8.73
C LEU A 87 8.53 -6.98 9.67
N ASP A 88 9.61 -7.54 9.15
CA ASP A 88 10.63 -8.18 9.97
C ASP A 88 11.49 -7.15 10.72
N LYS A 89 12.40 -7.63 11.59
CA LYS A 89 13.36 -6.78 12.34
C LYS A 89 14.17 -5.79 11.49
N ASN A 90 14.36 -6.05 10.20
CA ASN A 90 15.15 -5.22 9.27
C ASN A 90 14.26 -4.35 8.36
N MET A 91 12.97 -4.24 8.68
CA MET A 91 11.97 -3.55 7.87
C MET A 91 11.83 -4.15 6.46
N ASN A 92 12.13 -5.43 6.27
CA ASN A 92 11.76 -6.14 5.05
C ASN A 92 10.26 -6.48 5.13
N ALA A 93 9.54 -6.28 4.04
CA ALA A 93 8.09 -6.49 4.03
C ALA A 93 7.70 -7.88 3.53
N LYS A 94 6.65 -8.44 4.14
CA LYS A 94 6.03 -9.69 3.73
C LYS A 94 4.52 -9.55 3.64
N VAL A 95 3.95 -10.01 2.53
CA VAL A 95 2.50 -10.04 2.31
C VAL A 95 1.90 -11.20 3.10
N GLY A 96 0.94 -10.90 3.98
CA GLY A 96 0.19 -11.85 4.80
C GLY A 96 -1.30 -11.87 4.46
N ASP A 97 -2.07 -12.71 5.15
CA ASP A 97 -3.55 -12.78 5.08
C ASP A 97 -4.21 -12.80 3.67
N PHE A 98 -3.59 -13.52 2.73
CA PHE A 98 -4.11 -13.77 1.38
C PHE A 98 -4.91 -15.08 1.26
N GLY A 99 -5.39 -15.62 2.39
CA GLY A 99 -5.95 -16.97 2.52
C GLY A 99 -7.49 -17.06 2.51
N LEU A 100 -8.19 -15.93 2.64
CA LEU A 100 -9.66 -15.85 2.75
C LEU A 100 -10.33 -15.19 1.53
N SER A 101 -9.55 -14.82 0.51
CA SER A 101 -9.92 -14.00 -0.65
C SER A 101 -11.04 -14.55 -1.56
N LYS A 102 -11.65 -15.69 -1.20
CA LYS A 102 -12.60 -16.42 -2.05
C LYS A 102 -14.07 -16.27 -1.68
N ILE A 103 -14.45 -15.63 -0.57
CA ILE A 103 -15.88 -15.53 -0.21
C ILE A 103 -16.19 -14.13 0.31
N VAL A 104 -16.38 -13.17 -0.61
CA VAL A 104 -17.28 -12.06 -0.33
C VAL A 104 -18.68 -12.65 -0.41
N SER A 105 -19.16 -13.23 0.69
CA SER A 105 -20.57 -13.61 0.83
C SER A 105 -21.38 -12.32 0.90
N ASN A 106 -22.50 -12.27 0.18
CA ASN A 106 -23.48 -11.17 0.12
C ASN A 106 -24.19 -10.86 1.47
N ASN A 107 -23.55 -11.10 2.61
CA ASN A 107 -24.11 -10.81 3.92
C ASN A 107 -23.75 -9.38 4.32
N SER A 108 -24.78 -8.54 4.38
CA SER A 108 -24.74 -7.14 4.83
C SER A 108 -24.14 -6.95 6.24
N ALA A 109 -24.15 -8.00 7.08
CA ALA A 109 -23.63 -7.96 8.45
C ALA A 109 -22.09 -7.90 8.54
N THR A 110 -21.34 -8.36 7.53
CA THR A 110 -19.86 -8.31 7.51
C THR A 110 -19.29 -6.97 7.04
N MET A 111 -20.13 -6.07 6.52
CA MET A 111 -19.67 -4.78 5.99
C MET A 111 -19.33 -3.74 7.06
N THR A 112 -19.89 -3.85 8.28
CA THR A 112 -19.65 -2.90 9.37
C THR A 112 -18.33 -3.11 10.10
N ALA A 113 -17.76 -4.32 10.10
CA ALA A 113 -16.46 -4.62 10.72
C ALA A 113 -15.25 -4.23 9.83
N ASN A 114 -15.48 -4.01 8.53
CA ASN A 114 -14.43 -3.83 7.52
C ASN A 114 -14.39 -2.41 6.93
N VAL A 115 -14.96 -1.41 7.61
CA VAL A 115 -15.06 -0.03 7.08
C VAL A 115 -13.70 0.53 6.66
N GLY A 116 -12.63 0.28 7.43
CA GLY A 116 -11.26 0.69 7.05
C GLY A 116 -10.69 -0.07 5.84
N THR A 117 -11.08 -1.34 5.67
CA THR A 117 -10.68 -2.15 4.50
C THR A 117 -11.28 -1.62 3.20
N LEU A 118 -12.48 -1.04 3.25
CA LEU A 118 -13.17 -0.53 2.07
C LEU A 118 -12.39 0.61 1.37
N LEU A 119 -11.58 1.37 2.11
CA LEU A 119 -10.84 2.51 1.55
C LEU A 119 -9.76 2.10 0.53
N TYR A 120 -9.31 0.85 0.56
CA TYR A 120 -8.33 0.28 -0.36
C TYR A 120 -9.00 -0.46 -1.53
N MET A 121 -10.33 -0.56 -1.55
CA MET A 121 -11.06 -1.39 -2.50
C MET A 121 -11.10 -0.74 -3.88
N ALA A 122 -10.74 -1.51 -4.91
CA ALA A 122 -10.85 -1.08 -6.29
C ALA A 122 -12.31 -0.79 -6.68
N PRO A 123 -12.61 0.27 -7.44
CA PRO A 123 -13.98 0.67 -7.77
C PRO A 123 -14.76 -0.41 -8.54
N GLU A 124 -14.09 -1.21 -9.36
CA GLU A 124 -14.73 -2.29 -10.10
C GLU A 124 -15.20 -3.46 -9.23
N LEU A 125 -14.70 -3.60 -7.99
CA LEU A 125 -15.24 -4.57 -7.03
C LEU A 125 -16.63 -4.20 -6.51
N LEU A 126 -17.04 -2.93 -6.69
CA LEU A 126 -18.38 -2.45 -6.33
C LEU A 126 -19.40 -2.65 -7.45
N SER A 127 -18.92 -3.00 -8.65
CA SER A 127 -19.76 -3.34 -9.81
C SER A 127 -20.04 -4.85 -9.84
N ASN A 128 -21.24 -5.24 -10.29
CA ASN A 128 -21.61 -6.65 -10.47
C ASN A 128 -20.91 -7.33 -11.67
N ASP A 129 -20.05 -6.61 -12.40
CA ASP A 129 -19.31 -7.19 -13.52
C ASP A 129 -18.15 -8.04 -13.01
N HIS A 130 -17.88 -9.18 -13.65
CA HIS A 130 -16.79 -10.10 -13.30
C HIS A 130 -15.35 -9.50 -13.39
N LYS A 131 -15.21 -8.19 -13.59
CA LYS A 131 -13.96 -7.42 -13.61
C LYS A 131 -13.18 -7.51 -12.30
N GLY A 132 -13.84 -7.80 -11.17
CA GLY A 132 -13.22 -8.09 -9.87
C GLY A 132 -12.39 -9.38 -9.79
N GLN A 133 -12.25 -10.13 -10.89
CA GLN A 133 -11.40 -11.32 -10.99
C GLN A 133 -10.00 -11.03 -11.55
N SER A 134 -9.68 -9.76 -11.81
CA SER A 134 -8.37 -9.36 -12.33
C SER A 134 -7.36 -9.10 -11.21
N THR A 135 -6.07 -9.33 -11.48
CA THR A 135 -4.94 -8.91 -10.63
C THR A 135 -4.89 -7.40 -10.41
N LYS A 136 -5.53 -6.64 -11.30
CA LYS A 136 -5.60 -5.17 -11.28
C LYS A 136 -6.27 -4.60 -10.03
N VAL A 137 -7.06 -5.39 -9.30
CA VAL A 137 -7.65 -4.93 -8.02
C VAL A 137 -6.59 -4.77 -6.94
N ASP A 138 -5.59 -5.66 -6.88
CA ASP A 138 -4.48 -5.57 -5.92
C ASP A 138 -3.58 -4.37 -6.25
N ILE A 139 -3.40 -4.07 -7.54
CA ILE A 139 -2.63 -2.90 -8.01
C ILE A 139 -3.29 -1.59 -7.59
N TYR A 140 -4.62 -1.52 -7.65
CA TYR A 140 -5.34 -0.35 -7.12
C TYR A 140 -5.11 -0.17 -5.63
N SER A 141 -5.28 -1.23 -4.85
CA SER A 141 -5.05 -1.21 -3.40
C SER A 141 -3.61 -0.81 -3.08
N PHE A 142 -2.64 -1.28 -3.88
CA PHE A 142 -1.24 -0.89 -3.76
C PHE A 142 -1.04 0.62 -3.99
N GLY A 143 -1.71 1.22 -4.98
CA GLY A 143 -1.68 2.68 -5.18
C GLY A 143 -2.20 3.48 -3.99
N ILE A 144 -3.26 3.00 -3.31
CA ILE A 144 -3.75 3.63 -2.07
C ILE A 144 -2.74 3.48 -0.93
N ILE A 145 -2.07 2.32 -0.82
CA ILE A 145 -1.01 2.09 0.18
C ILE A 145 0.21 2.98 -0.09
N MET A 146 0.57 3.20 -1.37
CA MET A 146 1.63 4.15 -1.75
C MET A 146 1.28 5.57 -1.29
N TRP A 147 0.02 5.99 -1.42
CA TRP A 147 -0.41 7.30 -0.91
C TRP A 147 -0.28 7.40 0.62
N GLU A 148 -0.80 6.39 1.34
CA GLU A 148 -0.81 6.38 2.80
C GLU A 148 0.59 6.31 3.40
N ILE A 149 1.49 5.49 2.86
CA ILE A 149 2.87 5.40 3.37
C ILE A 149 3.66 6.68 3.07
N LEU A 150 3.38 7.37 1.96
CA LEU A 150 4.06 8.61 1.59
C LEU A 150 3.73 9.73 2.57
N PHE A 151 2.44 9.91 2.85
CA PHE A 151 1.93 11.01 3.65
C PHE A 151 1.76 10.67 5.13
N GLU A 152 1.84 9.39 5.48
CA GLU A 152 1.60 8.88 6.84
C GLU A 152 0.22 9.28 7.38
N GLU A 153 -0.75 9.36 6.48
CA GLU A 153 -2.12 9.79 6.73
C GLU A 153 -3.13 8.73 6.29
N SER A 154 -4.26 8.62 7.01
CA SER A 154 -5.31 7.68 6.60
C SER A 154 -5.98 8.19 5.31
N PRO A 155 -6.20 7.32 4.29
CA PRO A 155 -6.89 7.70 3.06
C PRO A 155 -8.24 8.35 3.35
N PHE A 156 -8.54 9.47 2.66
CA PHE A 156 -9.80 10.22 2.80
C PHE A 156 -10.14 10.72 4.21
N SER A 157 -9.18 10.74 5.15
CA SER A 157 -9.41 11.17 6.54
C SER A 157 -10.03 12.56 6.67
N ASN A 158 -9.63 13.50 5.80
CA ASN A 158 -10.17 14.86 5.79
C ASN A 158 -11.61 14.96 5.25
N GLU A 159 -12.11 13.90 4.62
CA GLU A 159 -13.47 13.86 4.06
C GLU A 159 -14.43 13.01 4.88
N ILE A 160 -13.93 12.12 5.75
CA ILE A 160 -14.78 11.29 6.61
C ILE A 160 -15.09 12.10 7.87
N ASP A 161 -16.34 12.53 7.98
CA ASP A 161 -16.83 13.32 9.11
C ASP A 161 -18.21 12.80 9.58
N GLY A 162 -18.89 13.56 10.44
CA GLY A 162 -20.23 13.19 10.94
C GLY A 162 -21.30 13.10 9.85
N PHE A 163 -21.05 13.62 8.64
CA PHE A 163 -22.01 13.70 7.53
C PHE A 163 -21.64 12.76 6.36
N THR A 164 -20.35 12.51 6.15
CA THR A 164 -19.82 11.73 5.05
C THR A 164 -19.29 10.40 5.57
N ASN A 165 -20.04 9.32 5.29
CA ASN A 165 -19.60 7.97 5.61
C ASN A 165 -18.79 7.34 4.45
N VAL A 166 -18.12 6.23 4.74
CA VAL A 166 -17.29 5.51 3.76
C VAL A 166 -18.04 5.12 2.48
N PHE A 167 -19.33 4.80 2.54
CA PHE A 167 -20.10 4.47 1.32
C PHE A 167 -20.23 5.66 0.36
N GLN A 168 -20.33 6.88 0.90
CA GLN A 168 -20.34 8.09 0.07
C GLN A 168 -18.97 8.31 -0.59
N ILE A 169 -17.88 8.06 0.13
CA ILE A 169 -16.51 8.10 -0.43
C ILE A 169 -16.38 7.08 -1.56
N LEU A 170 -16.80 5.83 -1.34
CA LEU A 170 -16.77 4.79 -2.38
C LEU A 170 -17.56 5.20 -3.63
N LYS A 171 -18.70 5.87 -3.47
CA LYS A 171 -19.48 6.40 -4.61
C LYS A 171 -18.76 7.52 -5.35
N LYS A 172 -17.91 8.31 -4.69
CA LYS A 172 -17.03 9.27 -5.37
C LYS A 172 -15.88 8.52 -6.07
N VAL A 173 -15.30 7.50 -5.44
CA VAL A 173 -14.20 6.69 -5.98
C VAL A 173 -14.58 5.99 -7.29
N THR A 174 -15.82 5.50 -7.41
CA THR A 174 -16.37 4.94 -8.66
C THR A 174 -16.52 5.98 -9.77
N LYS A 175 -16.43 7.28 -9.46
CA LYS A 175 -16.39 8.39 -10.43
C LYS A 175 -14.98 8.94 -10.67
N GLY A 176 -13.95 8.27 -10.16
CA GLY A 176 -12.56 8.67 -10.34
C GLY A 176 -11.97 9.48 -9.18
N HIS A 177 -12.72 9.72 -8.10
CA HIS A 177 -12.20 10.43 -6.91
C HIS A 177 -11.06 9.66 -6.24
N ARG A 178 -10.03 10.36 -5.77
CA ARG A 178 -8.84 9.80 -5.10
C ARG A 178 -8.47 10.65 -3.88
N PRO A 179 -7.71 10.10 -2.92
CA PRO A 179 -7.15 10.88 -1.84
C PRO A 179 -6.32 12.06 -2.39
N PRO A 180 -6.48 13.28 -1.86
CA PRO A 180 -5.75 14.45 -2.34
C PRO A 180 -4.25 14.36 -1.99
N LEU A 181 -3.38 14.93 -2.81
CA LEU A 181 -1.98 15.15 -2.42
C LEU A 181 -1.92 16.21 -1.32
N LEU A 182 -1.00 16.08 -0.35
CA LEU A 182 -0.84 17.10 0.71
C LEU A 182 -0.23 18.40 0.20
N PHE A 183 0.51 18.34 -0.90
CA PHE A 183 1.05 19.48 -1.62
C PHE A 183 1.29 19.10 -3.09
N GLU A 184 1.16 20.08 -3.98
CA GLU A 184 1.47 19.90 -5.40
C GLU A 184 2.97 19.71 -5.61
N THR A 185 3.31 18.99 -6.66
CA THR A 185 4.68 18.83 -7.13
C THR A 185 5.40 20.17 -7.37
N SER A 186 4.70 21.14 -7.97
CA SER A 186 5.20 22.50 -8.23
C SER A 186 5.74 23.17 -6.95
N ALA A 187 5.14 22.87 -5.80
CA ALA A 187 5.54 23.40 -4.50
C ALA A 187 6.89 22.85 -3.99
N LEU A 188 7.43 21.79 -4.60
CA LEU A 188 8.79 21.28 -4.34
C LEU A 188 9.88 21.99 -5.18
N LEU A 189 9.50 22.65 -6.27
CA LEU A 189 10.42 23.34 -7.19
C LEU A 189 10.44 24.85 -6.96
N GLU A 190 9.30 25.43 -6.58
CA GLU A 190 9.23 26.82 -6.17
C GLU A 190 9.86 26.95 -4.78
N GLY A 191 11.09 27.48 -4.74
CA GLY A 191 11.86 27.75 -3.52
C GLY A 191 11.24 28.80 -2.59
N ASP A 192 9.92 28.93 -2.56
CA ASP A 192 9.19 29.88 -1.74
C ASP A 192 8.42 29.17 -0.63
N LYS A 193 9.09 29.05 0.53
CA LYS A 193 8.52 29.03 1.89
C LYS A 193 7.30 28.12 2.13
N ASN A 194 7.16 27.00 1.43
CA ASN A 194 6.16 26.02 1.82
C ASN A 194 6.72 25.21 2.98
N GLN A 195 6.52 25.70 4.20
CA GLN A 195 6.96 25.06 5.44
C GLN A 195 6.61 23.57 5.47
N LYS A 196 5.46 23.16 4.92
CA LYS A 196 5.03 21.76 4.87
C LYS A 196 5.93 20.89 3.98
N VAL A 197 6.45 21.45 2.90
CA VAL A 197 7.34 20.74 1.97
C VAL A 197 8.71 20.54 2.61
N ASP A 198 9.27 21.59 3.24
CA ASP A 198 10.54 21.47 3.96
C ASP A 198 10.42 20.49 5.14
N GLU A 199 9.33 20.55 5.91
CA GLU A 199 9.03 19.58 6.98
C GLU A 199 8.92 18.15 6.44
N TRP A 200 8.27 17.97 5.28
CA TRP A 200 8.17 16.66 4.66
C TRP A 200 9.54 16.15 4.21
N ILE A 201 10.38 16.99 3.59
CA ILE A 201 11.75 16.62 3.19
C ILE A 201 12.58 16.23 4.42
N ASP A 202 12.58 17.05 5.47
CA ASP A 202 13.35 16.80 6.71
C ASP A 202 12.89 15.53 7.45
N HIS A 203 11.59 15.20 7.36
CA HIS A 203 11.02 13.96 7.90
C HIS A 203 11.40 12.74 7.05
N ASN A 204 11.45 12.87 5.72
CA ASN A 204 11.62 11.75 4.82
C ASN A 204 13.10 11.45 4.48
N PHE A 205 13.98 12.44 4.59
CA PHE A 205 15.39 12.34 4.22
C PHE A 205 16.30 12.76 5.38
N THR A 206 17.46 12.12 5.47
CA THR A 206 18.51 12.57 6.40
C THR A 206 19.20 13.83 5.87
N LYS A 207 19.81 14.63 6.75
CA LYS A 207 20.61 15.79 6.33
C LYS A 207 21.68 15.43 5.28
N LYS A 208 22.37 14.31 5.49
CA LYS A 208 23.35 13.79 4.54
C LYS A 208 22.73 13.49 3.17
N GLN A 209 21.55 12.88 3.13
CA GLN A 209 20.83 12.61 1.88
C GLN A 209 20.40 13.91 1.20
N ILE A 210 19.89 14.90 1.95
CA ILE A 210 19.50 16.21 1.40
C ILE A 210 20.71 16.92 0.76
N GLU A 211 21.86 16.90 1.44
CA GLU A 211 23.11 17.48 0.93
C GLU A 211 23.66 16.74 -0.30
N THR A 212 23.54 15.41 -0.33
CA THR A 212 24.13 14.57 -1.38
C THR A 212 23.25 14.50 -2.63
N ILE A 213 21.94 14.28 -2.44
CA ILE A 213 20.96 14.15 -3.54
C ILE A 213 20.60 15.54 -4.08
N GLY A 214 20.45 16.53 -3.19
CA GLY A 214 19.99 17.87 -3.53
C GLY A 214 18.46 17.97 -3.64
N LYS A 215 17.90 19.12 -3.23
CA LYS A 215 16.44 19.34 -3.22
C LYS A 215 15.79 19.11 -4.59
N GLU A 216 16.41 19.56 -5.68
CA GLU A 216 15.87 19.41 -7.03
C GLU A 216 15.68 17.93 -7.41
N ASN A 217 16.65 17.06 -7.08
CA ASN A 217 16.53 15.63 -7.36
C ASN A 217 15.55 14.93 -6.42
N ILE A 218 15.42 15.42 -5.17
CA ILE A 218 14.35 14.96 -4.26
C ILE A 218 12.98 15.29 -4.87
N SER A 219 12.81 16.47 -5.47
CA SER A 219 11.58 16.84 -6.18
C SER A 219 11.29 15.88 -7.34
N LYS A 220 12.29 15.55 -8.15
CA LYS A 220 12.17 14.55 -9.24
C LYS A 220 11.83 13.15 -8.73
N LEU A 221 12.41 12.74 -7.60
CA LEU A 221 12.08 11.46 -6.96
C LEU A 221 10.63 11.42 -6.50
N TYR A 222 10.14 12.52 -5.91
CA TYR A 222 8.75 12.65 -5.53
C TYR A 222 7.83 12.61 -6.76
N GLU A 223 8.16 13.34 -7.83
CA GLU A 223 7.41 13.30 -9.10
C GLU A 223 7.25 11.90 -9.64
N SER A 224 8.36 11.18 -9.81
CA SER A 224 8.34 9.81 -10.31
C SER A 224 7.57 8.88 -9.37
N TYR A 225 7.66 9.06 -8.05
CA TYR A 225 6.84 8.30 -7.10
C TYR A 225 5.34 8.53 -7.30
N ILE A 226 4.92 9.79 -7.44
CA ILE A 226 3.53 10.17 -7.68
C ILE A 226 3.03 9.60 -9.00
N GLU A 227 3.83 9.64 -10.06
CA GLU A 227 3.47 9.05 -11.36
C GLU A 227 3.19 7.54 -11.25
N ILE A 228 4.06 6.79 -10.56
CA ILE A 228 3.87 5.33 -10.34
C ILE A 228 2.57 5.10 -9.54
N MET A 229 2.38 5.85 -8.47
CA MET A 229 1.18 5.77 -7.62
C MET A 229 -0.09 6.04 -8.43
N GLU A 230 -0.06 7.06 -9.30
CA GLU A 230 -1.21 7.45 -10.11
C GLU A 230 -1.54 6.44 -11.22
N GLN A 231 -0.51 5.81 -11.78
CA GLN A 231 -0.69 4.67 -12.68
C GLN A 231 -1.37 3.49 -11.97
N CYS A 232 -0.98 3.21 -10.72
CA CYS A 232 -1.54 2.10 -9.93
C CYS A 232 -3.05 2.26 -9.66
N TRP A 233 -3.51 3.46 -9.30
CA TRP A 233 -4.92 3.69 -8.98
C TRP A 233 -5.76 4.22 -10.17
N ASN A 234 -5.30 4.03 -11.41
CA ASN A 234 -6.01 4.48 -12.61
C ASN A 234 -7.48 4.00 -12.60
N HIS A 235 -8.40 4.88 -13.00
CA HIS A 235 -9.83 4.54 -13.05
C HIS A 235 -10.11 3.38 -14.01
N ASP A 236 -9.42 3.34 -15.15
CA ASP A 236 -9.46 2.21 -16.08
C ASP A 236 -8.48 1.13 -15.62
N ALA A 237 -9.01 0.03 -15.09
CA ALA A 237 -8.21 -1.10 -14.61
C ALA A 237 -7.28 -1.70 -15.69
N SER A 238 -7.64 -1.59 -16.98
CA SER A 238 -6.80 -2.11 -18.06
C SER A 238 -5.49 -1.32 -18.21
N LYS A 239 -5.50 -0.01 -17.86
CA LYS A 239 -4.35 0.90 -17.96
C LYS A 239 -3.40 0.84 -16.77
N ARG A 240 -3.79 0.19 -15.67
CA ARG A 240 -2.90 0.00 -14.51
C ARG A 240 -1.71 -0.90 -14.92
N PRO A 241 -0.48 -0.63 -14.49
CA PRO A 241 0.68 -1.46 -14.83
C PRO A 241 0.61 -2.83 -14.15
N GLU A 242 1.44 -3.77 -14.58
CA GLU A 242 1.64 -5.04 -13.85
C GLU A 242 2.67 -4.87 -12.74
N PHE A 243 2.61 -5.70 -11.69
CA PHE A 243 3.55 -5.57 -10.55
C PHE A 243 5.03 -5.73 -10.93
N ILE A 244 5.34 -6.40 -12.04
CA ILE A 244 6.72 -6.48 -12.53
C ILE A 244 7.22 -5.10 -12.97
N GLU A 245 6.40 -4.35 -13.71
CA GLU A 245 6.72 -2.99 -14.17
C GLU A 245 6.83 -2.03 -12.98
N ILE A 246 5.92 -2.15 -12.01
CA ILE A 246 5.96 -1.37 -10.76
C ILE A 246 7.26 -1.67 -9.99
N THR A 247 7.67 -2.94 -9.91
CA THR A 247 8.89 -3.34 -9.20
C THR A 247 10.12 -2.69 -9.84
N ASP A 248 10.24 -2.75 -11.17
CA ASP A 248 11.37 -2.15 -11.90
C ASP A 248 11.44 -0.62 -11.70
N GLN A 249 10.28 0.06 -11.71
CA GLN A 249 10.19 1.49 -11.45
C GLN A 249 10.59 1.85 -10.01
N LEU A 250 10.13 1.09 -9.01
CA LEU A 250 10.50 1.31 -7.60
C LEU A 250 12.00 1.04 -7.35
N GLU A 251 12.57 0.01 -7.95
CA GLU A 251 14.01 -0.28 -7.88
C GLU A 251 14.85 0.84 -8.53
N THR A 252 14.35 1.41 -9.62
CA THR A 252 14.95 2.60 -10.25
C THR A 252 14.97 3.78 -9.29
N LEU A 253 13.89 4.04 -8.57
CA LEU A 253 13.87 5.09 -7.53
C LEU A 253 14.87 4.80 -6.41
N GLN A 254 14.96 3.56 -5.94
CA GLN A 254 15.88 3.15 -4.89
C GLN A 254 17.35 3.32 -5.26
N SER A 255 17.70 3.18 -6.54
CA SER A 255 19.08 3.35 -7.00
C SER A 255 19.65 4.75 -6.75
N ASN A 256 18.80 5.76 -6.53
CA ASN A 256 19.20 7.12 -6.17
C ASN A 256 19.73 7.26 -4.73
N PHE A 257 19.64 6.20 -3.92
CA PHE A 257 20.12 6.16 -2.54
C PHE A 257 21.41 5.34 -2.37
N ALA A 258 21.87 4.66 -3.42
CA ALA A 258 23.08 3.83 -3.45
C ALA A 258 24.34 4.68 -3.73
#